data_AF-A0A3T1ASU5-F1
#
_entry.id   AF-A0A3T1ASU5-F1
#
_cell.length_a   1.000
_cell.length_b   1.000
_cell.length_c   1.000
_cell.angle_alpha   90.00
_cell.angle_beta   90.00
_cell.angle_gamma   90.00
#
_symmetry.space_group_name_H-M   'P 1'
#
loop_
_entity.id
_entity.type
_entity.pdbx_description
1 polymer ?
#
loop_
_entity_poly.entity_id
_entity_poly.type
_entity_poly.pdbx_seq_one_letter_code
_entity_poly.pdbx_strand_id
1 'polypeptide(L)'
;MTLMAGLLSARMREVTREPRAIARRSRFVEGLATGRLPLAAYAEMAAQHWFIYESLELAAAAMTDDPIARRFVHPELFRVPALEADLRFLYGARWQSRISALAATTTYCTRIRSAAYDRATGYVAHHCTRYLGDLSGGQWLGRQLVEAYGFRREGYRFFVFEGVDPPLFRDRYRDRLNAVPWTRTEQDAFLDEVAAAYRLNIDLLAELEDRWR
;
A
#
# COMPACT_ATOMS: atom_id res chain seq x y z
N MET A 1 -17.96 18.07 -19.90
CA MET A 1 -17.54 16.74 -19.37
C MET A 1 -16.12 16.32 -19.77
N THR A 2 -15.43 17.01 -20.70
CA THR A 2 -14.15 16.57 -21.27
C THR A 2 -12.90 16.93 -20.44
N LEU A 3 -12.93 18.00 -19.64
CA LEU A 3 -11.75 18.45 -18.87
C LEU A 3 -11.31 17.47 -17.78
N MET A 4 -12.27 16.81 -17.11
CA MET A 4 -12.00 15.85 -16.03
C MET A 4 -11.36 14.55 -16.54
N ALA A 5 -11.63 14.13 -17.78
CA ALA A 5 -11.10 12.90 -18.36
C ALA A 5 -9.61 12.98 -18.71
N GLY A 6 -9.06 14.20 -18.87
CA GLY A 6 -7.64 14.43 -19.16
C GLY A 6 -6.74 14.50 -17.93
N LEU A 7 -7.29 14.68 -16.73
CA LEU A 7 -6.51 14.82 -15.50
C LEU A 7 -5.84 13.51 -15.10
N LEU A 8 -4.56 13.59 -14.69
CA LEU A 8 -3.77 12.42 -14.31
C LEU A 8 -4.42 11.60 -13.19
N SER A 9 -5.00 12.26 -12.19
CA SER A 9 -5.72 11.59 -11.10
C SER A 9 -6.98 10.84 -11.57
N ALA A 10 -7.68 11.34 -12.59
CA ALA A 10 -8.83 10.66 -13.17
C ALA A 10 -8.40 9.45 -13.99
N ARG A 11 -7.34 9.59 -14.79
CA ARG A 11 -6.73 8.47 -15.53
C ARG A 11 -6.23 7.38 -14.58
N MET A 12 -5.55 7.76 -13.50
CA MET A 12 -5.13 6.86 -12.43
C MET A 12 -6.33 6.14 -11.81
N ARG A 13 -7.44 6.84 -11.56
CA ARG A 13 -8.66 6.21 -11.02
C ARG A 13 -9.22 5.15 -11.97
N GLU A 14 -9.18 5.37 -13.28
CA GLU A 14 -9.69 4.42 -14.26
C GLU A 14 -8.81 3.16 -14.33
N VAL A 15 -7.49 3.30 -14.49
CA VAL A 15 -6.57 2.14 -14.60
C VAL A 15 -6.55 1.30 -13.32
N THR A 16 -6.89 1.89 -12.18
CA THR A 16 -6.95 1.21 -10.87
C THR A 16 -8.35 0.69 -10.52
N ARG A 17 -9.38 0.93 -11.32
CA ARG A 17 -10.75 0.51 -10.99
C ARG A 17 -10.87 -1.00 -10.85
N GLU A 18 -10.49 -1.74 -11.88
CA GLU A 18 -10.63 -3.20 -11.89
C GLU A 18 -9.66 -3.89 -10.92
N PRO A 19 -8.35 -3.54 -10.87
CA PRO A 19 -7.45 -4.16 -9.91
C PRO A 19 -7.85 -3.93 -8.44
N ARG A 20 -8.41 -2.76 -8.09
CA ARG A 20 -8.98 -2.53 -6.75
C ARG A 20 -10.17 -3.42 -6.46
N ALA A 21 -11.03 -3.66 -7.45
CA ALA A 21 -12.18 -4.54 -7.30
C ALA A 21 -11.74 -5.99 -7.09
N ILE A 22 -10.71 -6.46 -7.83
CA ILE A 22 -10.12 -7.79 -7.68
C ILE A 22 -9.53 -7.96 -6.28
N ALA A 23 -8.65 -7.05 -5.85
CA ALA A 23 -8.01 -7.13 -4.54
C ALA A 23 -9.04 -7.15 -3.40
N ARG A 24 -10.11 -6.34 -3.49
CA ARG A 24 -11.18 -6.30 -2.49
C ARG A 24 -12.03 -7.58 -2.45
N ARG A 25 -12.13 -8.32 -3.56
CA ARG A 25 -12.91 -9.56 -3.70
C ARG A 25 -12.05 -10.82 -3.49
N SER A 26 -10.78 -10.70 -3.10
CA SER A 26 -9.95 -11.86 -2.82
C SER A 26 -10.53 -12.66 -1.66
N ARG A 27 -10.51 -14.00 -1.75
CA ARG A 27 -11.05 -14.86 -0.68
C ARG A 27 -10.21 -14.75 0.57
N PHE A 28 -8.92 -14.48 0.43
CA PHE A 28 -8.05 -14.18 1.56
C PHE A 28 -8.51 -12.95 2.34
N VAL A 29 -8.74 -11.81 1.67
CA VAL A 29 -9.20 -10.57 2.32
C VAL A 29 -10.58 -10.78 2.96
N GLU A 30 -11.50 -11.44 2.26
CA GLU A 30 -12.82 -11.77 2.79
C GLU A 30 -12.74 -12.69 4.01
N GLY A 31 -11.86 -13.70 3.96
CA GLY A 31 -11.64 -14.66 5.04
C GLY A 31 -11.08 -13.99 6.30
N LEU A 32 -10.17 -13.02 6.15
CA LEU A 32 -9.70 -12.19 7.25
C LEU A 32 -10.82 -11.30 7.81
N ALA A 33 -11.54 -10.59 6.94
CA ALA A 33 -12.58 -9.65 7.33
C ALA A 33 -13.75 -10.33 8.07
N THR A 34 -14.04 -11.59 7.73
CA THR A 34 -15.11 -12.39 8.35
C THR A 34 -14.63 -13.24 9.53
N GLY A 35 -13.34 -13.22 9.86
CA GLY A 35 -12.75 -14.08 10.91
C GLY A 35 -12.72 -15.57 10.58
N ARG A 36 -13.02 -15.95 9.33
CA ARG A 36 -12.91 -17.35 8.86
C ARG A 36 -11.45 -17.82 8.86
N LEU A 37 -10.52 -16.92 8.55
CA LEU A 37 -9.09 -17.19 8.63
C LEU A 37 -8.55 -16.90 10.03
N PRO A 38 -7.60 -17.70 10.53
CA PRO A 38 -7.05 -17.51 11.87
C PRO A 38 -6.19 -16.23 11.94
N LEU A 39 -5.96 -15.75 13.17
CA LEU A 39 -5.10 -14.58 13.44
C LEU A 39 -3.70 -14.71 12.82
N ALA A 40 -3.18 -15.93 12.72
CA ALA A 40 -1.88 -16.20 12.10
C ALA A 40 -1.85 -15.83 10.60
N ALA A 41 -2.97 -15.91 9.88
CA ALA A 41 -3.08 -15.47 8.49
C ALA A 41 -2.96 -13.95 8.37
N TYR A 42 -3.63 -13.23 9.27
CA TYR A 42 -3.48 -11.79 9.37
C TYR A 42 -2.04 -11.39 9.73
N ALA A 43 -1.41 -12.10 10.67
CA ALA A 43 -0.03 -11.87 11.05
C ALA A 43 0.94 -12.04 9.87
N GLU A 44 0.73 -13.05 9.03
CA GLU A 44 1.55 -13.25 7.84
C GLU A 44 1.34 -12.11 6.82
N MET A 45 0.11 -11.64 6.61
CA MET A 45 -0.15 -10.47 5.77
C MET A 45 0.55 -9.21 6.29
N ALA A 46 0.50 -8.96 7.61
CA ALA A 46 1.20 -7.83 8.23
C ALA A 46 2.72 -7.94 8.04
N ALA A 47 3.28 -9.14 8.12
CA ALA A 47 4.70 -9.39 7.86
C ALA A 47 5.07 -9.09 6.40
N GLN A 48 4.25 -9.51 5.43
CA GLN A 48 4.50 -9.20 4.02
C GLN A 48 4.40 -7.70 3.73
N HIS A 49 3.45 -7.00 4.36
CA HIS A 49 3.40 -5.55 4.29
C HIS A 49 4.66 -4.90 4.85
N TRP A 50 5.20 -5.36 5.99
CA TRP A 50 6.43 -4.79 6.55
C TRP A 50 7.58 -4.71 5.52
N PHE A 51 7.89 -5.80 4.81
CA PHE A 51 8.92 -5.79 3.76
C PHE A 51 8.65 -4.76 2.64
N ILE A 52 7.38 -4.63 2.24
CA ILE A 52 6.95 -3.71 1.18
C ILE A 52 7.09 -2.25 1.64
N TYR A 53 6.58 -1.91 2.83
CA TYR A 53 6.67 -0.54 3.36
C TYR A 53 8.10 -0.17 3.71
N GLU A 54 8.90 -1.08 4.27
CA GLU A 54 10.33 -0.84 4.49
C GLU A 54 11.02 -0.47 3.17
N SER A 55 10.81 -1.26 2.11
CA SER A 55 11.39 -0.97 0.80
C SER A 55 10.95 0.38 0.23
N LEU A 56 9.67 0.74 0.41
CA LEU A 56 9.07 1.98 -0.10
C LEU A 56 9.48 3.21 0.72
N GLU A 57 9.58 3.10 2.04
CA GLU A 57 9.96 4.19 2.93
C GLU A 57 11.46 4.48 2.86
N LEU A 58 12.30 3.45 2.65
CA LEU A 58 13.71 3.65 2.28
C LEU A 58 13.86 4.38 0.93
N ALA A 59 12.97 4.12 -0.04
CA ALA A 59 12.93 4.87 -1.30
C ALA A 59 12.60 6.36 -1.07
N ALA A 60 11.76 6.67 -0.08
CA ALA A 60 11.42 8.05 0.27
C ALA A 60 12.66 8.85 0.70
N ALA A 61 13.57 8.23 1.45
CA ALA A 61 14.84 8.86 1.82
C ALA A 61 15.68 9.20 0.58
N ALA A 62 15.81 8.26 -0.37
CA ALA A 62 16.52 8.49 -1.63
C ALA A 62 15.87 9.57 -2.51
N MET A 63 14.56 9.79 -2.37
CA MET A 63 13.77 10.75 -3.14
C MET A 63 13.63 12.13 -2.50
N THR A 64 14.29 12.39 -1.37
CA THR A 64 14.14 13.65 -0.61
C THR A 64 14.64 14.87 -1.40
N ASP A 65 15.67 14.69 -2.24
CA ASP A 65 16.24 15.76 -3.05
C ASP A 65 15.58 15.91 -4.42
N ASP A 66 14.79 14.93 -4.87
CA ASP A 66 14.09 15.00 -6.15
C ASP A 66 13.04 16.11 -6.15
N PRO A 67 13.00 17.00 -7.16
CA PRO A 67 12.13 18.18 -7.19
C PRO A 67 10.63 17.88 -7.22
N ILE A 68 10.26 16.69 -7.68
CA ILE A 68 8.88 16.23 -7.79
C ILE A 68 8.55 15.29 -6.63
N ALA A 69 9.34 14.24 -6.44
CA ALA A 69 9.05 13.15 -5.50
C ALA A 69 9.00 13.64 -4.05
N ARG A 70 9.86 14.60 -3.65
CA ARG A 70 9.84 15.17 -2.29
C ARG A 70 8.49 15.73 -1.88
N ARG A 71 7.66 16.18 -2.83
CA ARG A 71 6.31 16.72 -2.57
C ARG A 71 5.30 15.63 -2.22
N PHE A 72 5.66 14.37 -2.45
CA PHE A 72 4.87 13.18 -2.15
C PHE A 72 5.44 12.39 -0.97
N VAL A 73 6.56 12.81 -0.39
CA VAL A 73 7.08 12.24 0.86
C VAL A 73 6.25 12.79 2.02
N HIS A 74 5.48 11.91 2.66
CA HIS A 74 4.58 12.24 3.76
C HIS A 74 4.90 11.37 4.98
N PRO A 75 5.77 11.84 5.89
CA PRO A 75 6.15 11.08 7.08
C PRO A 75 4.94 10.67 7.95
N GLU A 76 3.87 11.47 7.96
CA GLU A 76 2.61 11.15 8.65
C GLU A 76 1.91 9.90 8.11
N LEU A 77 2.26 9.45 6.90
CA LEU A 77 1.77 8.22 6.30
C LEU A 77 2.66 7.01 6.55
N PHE A 78 3.91 7.17 7.01
CA PHE A 78 4.83 6.04 7.20
C PHE A 78 4.22 4.98 8.12
N ARG A 79 4.34 3.72 7.71
CA ARG A 79 3.72 2.55 8.32
C ARG A 79 4.72 1.62 8.98
N VAL A 80 6.02 1.68 8.65
CA VAL A 80 7.02 0.78 9.25
C VAL A 80 6.96 0.79 10.79
N PRO A 81 6.94 1.93 11.50
CA PRO A 81 6.86 1.92 12.96
C PRO A 81 5.59 1.23 13.50
N ALA A 82 4.45 1.43 12.82
CA ALA A 82 3.18 0.82 13.19
C ALA A 82 3.19 -0.70 12.93
N LEU A 83 3.75 -1.13 11.79
CA LEU A 83 3.92 -2.53 11.43
C LEU A 83 4.86 -3.26 12.40
N GLU A 84 5.97 -2.64 12.81
CA GLU A 84 6.88 -3.24 13.79
C GLU A 84 6.23 -3.41 15.17
N ALA A 85 5.39 -2.46 15.57
CA ALA A 85 4.62 -2.55 16.81
C ALA A 85 3.58 -3.68 16.74
N ASP A 86 2.87 -3.79 15.62
CA ASP A 86 1.91 -4.88 15.39
C ASP A 86 2.61 -6.24 15.30
N LEU A 87 3.73 -6.36 14.59
CA LEU A 87 4.49 -7.60 14.47
C LEU A 87 5.08 -8.07 15.80
N ARG A 88 5.49 -7.14 16.67
CA ARG A 88 5.90 -7.48 18.04
C ARG A 88 4.76 -8.03 18.88
N PHE A 89 3.53 -7.54 18.68
CA PHE A 89 2.34 -8.11 19.31
C PHE A 89 1.99 -9.49 18.72
N LEU A 90 2.03 -9.63 17.40
CA LEU A 90 1.56 -10.83 16.67
C LEU A 90 2.56 -12.01 16.75
N TYR A 91 3.86 -11.74 16.69
CA TYR A 91 4.93 -12.75 16.67
C TYR A 91 5.82 -12.72 17.93
N GLY A 92 5.63 -11.75 18.83
CA GLY A 92 6.43 -11.58 20.03
C GLY A 92 7.71 -10.73 19.81
N ALA A 93 8.50 -10.58 20.87
CA ALA A 93 9.67 -9.69 20.88
C ALA A 93 10.73 -9.99 19.80
N ARG A 94 10.82 -11.25 19.33
CA ARG A 94 11.76 -11.71 18.29
C ARG A 94 11.09 -11.88 16.93
N TRP A 95 10.12 -11.04 16.60
CA TRP A 95 9.33 -11.17 15.37
C TRP A 95 10.20 -11.19 14.10
N GLN A 96 11.32 -10.46 14.07
CA GLN A 96 12.20 -10.40 12.90
C GLN A 96 12.74 -11.78 12.48
N SER A 97 13.03 -12.66 13.45
CA SER A 97 13.51 -14.01 13.17
C SER A 97 12.39 -15.01 12.85
N ARG A 98 11.13 -14.56 12.85
CA ARG A 98 9.93 -15.40 12.65
C ARG A 98 9.21 -15.09 11.35
N ILE A 99 9.61 -14.06 10.64
CA ILE A 99 9.01 -13.67 9.37
C ILE A 99 9.99 -13.88 8.22
N SER A 100 9.45 -14.17 7.06
CA SER A 100 10.19 -14.25 5.80
C SER A 100 9.35 -13.68 4.67
N ALA A 101 10.00 -13.02 3.71
CA ALA A 101 9.33 -12.54 2.53
C ALA A 101 8.90 -13.74 1.66
N LEU A 102 7.64 -13.72 1.23
CA LEU A 102 7.14 -14.62 0.20
C LEU A 102 7.77 -14.31 -1.18
N ALA A 103 7.56 -15.20 -2.16
CA ALA A 103 8.10 -15.00 -3.50
C ALA A 103 7.50 -13.76 -4.17
N ALA A 104 6.19 -13.56 -4.07
CA ALA A 104 5.49 -12.37 -4.56
C ALA A 104 5.95 -11.11 -3.81
N THR A 105 6.14 -11.19 -2.49
CA THR A 105 6.68 -10.07 -1.69
C THR A 105 8.07 -9.67 -2.14
N THR A 106 8.96 -10.65 -2.36
CA THR A 106 10.32 -10.42 -2.85
C THR A 106 10.31 -9.77 -4.23
N THR A 107 9.43 -10.24 -5.11
CA THR A 107 9.21 -9.66 -6.45
C THR A 107 8.73 -8.21 -6.34
N TYR A 108 7.79 -7.92 -5.44
CA TYR A 108 7.30 -6.57 -5.19
C TYR A 108 8.45 -5.67 -4.70
N CYS A 109 9.18 -6.08 -3.65
CA CYS A 109 10.29 -5.30 -3.11
C CYS A 109 11.36 -5.02 -4.18
N THR A 110 11.64 -6.00 -5.05
CA THR A 110 12.56 -5.83 -6.19
C THR A 110 12.04 -4.79 -7.20
N ARG A 111 10.73 -4.77 -7.49
CA ARG A 111 10.15 -3.75 -8.35
C ARG A 111 10.24 -2.36 -7.71
N ILE A 112 9.93 -2.23 -6.41
CA ILE A 112 10.09 -0.96 -5.68
C ILE A 112 11.53 -0.46 -5.79
N ARG A 113 12.52 -1.32 -5.54
CA ARG A 113 13.93 -0.92 -5.65
C ARG A 113 14.31 -0.45 -7.05
N SER A 114 13.82 -1.11 -8.10
CA SER A 114 14.14 -0.72 -9.49
C SER A 114 13.37 0.51 -10.00
N ALA A 115 12.14 0.74 -9.51
CA ALA A 115 11.28 1.82 -9.99
C ALA A 115 11.30 3.08 -9.11
N ALA A 116 11.32 2.92 -7.79
CA ALA A 116 11.11 4.01 -6.83
C ALA A 116 12.39 4.71 -6.36
N TYR A 117 13.58 4.14 -6.62
CA TYR A 117 14.87 4.73 -6.21
C TYR A 117 15.52 5.57 -7.31
N ASP A 118 15.04 5.49 -8.55
CA ASP A 118 15.62 6.19 -9.71
C ASP A 118 14.78 7.40 -10.14
N ARG A 119 13.45 7.24 -10.28
CA ARG A 119 12.58 8.28 -10.87
C ARG A 119 11.36 8.58 -10.01
N ALA A 120 11.00 9.86 -9.96
CA ALA A 120 9.80 10.34 -9.28
C ALA A 120 8.51 9.62 -9.73
N THR A 121 8.37 9.30 -11.02
CA THR A 121 7.21 8.56 -11.53
C THR A 121 7.05 7.21 -10.84
N GLY A 122 8.13 6.45 -10.68
CA GLY A 122 8.09 5.14 -10.03
C GLY A 122 7.84 5.24 -8.53
N TYR A 123 8.48 6.20 -7.85
CA TYR A 123 8.23 6.43 -6.42
C TYR A 123 6.76 6.78 -6.16
N VAL A 124 6.24 7.78 -6.89
CA VAL A 124 4.87 8.27 -6.70
C VAL A 124 3.86 7.18 -7.07
N ALA A 125 4.15 6.32 -8.05
CA ALA A 125 3.28 5.19 -8.43
C ALA A 125 3.11 4.16 -7.30
N HIS A 126 4.20 3.73 -6.68
CA HIS A 126 4.13 2.82 -5.53
C HIS A 126 3.54 3.50 -4.30
N HIS A 127 3.94 4.75 -4.02
CA HIS A 127 3.43 5.56 -2.93
C HIS A 127 1.89 5.72 -3.02
N CYS A 128 1.36 6.15 -4.16
CA CYS A 128 -0.08 6.35 -4.31
C CYS A 128 -0.84 5.02 -4.24
N THR A 129 -0.29 3.95 -4.80
CA THR A 129 -0.94 2.62 -4.81
C THR A 129 -1.13 2.09 -3.39
N ARG A 130 -0.10 2.21 -2.55
CA ARG A 130 -0.15 1.77 -1.15
C ARG A 130 -0.99 2.72 -0.30
N TYR A 131 -0.53 3.95 -0.10
CA TYR A 131 -1.10 4.84 0.90
C TYR A 131 -2.53 5.29 0.59
N LEU A 132 -2.89 5.55 -0.68
CA LEU A 132 -4.28 5.88 -1.01
C LEU A 132 -5.20 4.65 -0.87
N GLY A 133 -4.66 3.44 -1.05
CA GLY A 133 -5.34 2.19 -0.75
C GLY A 133 -5.64 2.04 0.74
N ASP A 134 -4.64 2.29 1.59
CA ASP A 134 -4.77 2.19 3.05
C ASP A 134 -5.76 3.22 3.61
N LEU A 135 -5.70 4.44 3.08
CA LEU A 135 -6.63 5.52 3.43
C LEU A 135 -8.04 5.29 2.89
N SER A 136 -8.26 4.32 1.99
CA SER A 136 -9.58 4.00 1.42
C SER A 136 -10.09 2.64 1.89
N GLY A 137 -9.80 1.57 1.14
CA GLY A 137 -10.22 0.21 1.46
C GLY A 137 -9.60 -0.31 2.75
N GLY A 138 -8.37 0.10 3.06
CA GLY A 138 -7.67 -0.28 4.30
C GLY A 138 -8.42 0.17 5.56
N GLN A 139 -9.10 1.31 5.53
CA GLN A 139 -9.91 1.78 6.66
C GLN A 139 -11.09 0.86 6.96
N TRP A 140 -11.72 0.30 5.92
CA TRP A 140 -12.76 -0.70 6.11
C TRP A 140 -12.17 -2.01 6.65
N LEU A 141 -11.09 -2.52 6.03
CA LEU A 141 -10.46 -3.76 6.46
C LEU A 141 -9.98 -3.69 7.92
N GLY A 142 -9.33 -2.60 8.31
CA GLY A 142 -8.88 -2.40 9.70
C GLY A 142 -10.02 -2.51 10.71
N ARG A 143 -11.20 -1.95 10.42
CA ARG A 143 -12.38 -2.09 11.29
C ARG A 143 -12.87 -3.54 11.37
N GLN A 144 -12.89 -4.25 10.23
CA GLN A 144 -13.30 -5.65 10.22
C GLN A 144 -12.33 -6.55 11.01
N LEU A 145 -11.02 -6.31 10.89
CA LEU A 145 -10.01 -7.06 11.64
C LEU A 145 -10.11 -6.84 13.17
N VAL A 146 -10.40 -5.60 13.58
CA VAL A 146 -10.65 -5.28 15.00
C VAL A 146 -11.82 -6.10 15.55
N GLU A 147 -12.91 -6.19 14.80
CA GLU A 147 -14.09 -6.97 15.17
C GLU A 147 -13.80 -8.48 15.14
N ALA A 148 -13.24 -8.99 14.04
CA ALA A 148 -12.99 -10.41 13.82
C ALA A 148 -12.00 -11.03 14.83
N TYR A 149 -10.98 -10.27 15.25
CA TYR A 149 -9.91 -10.77 16.15
C TYR A 149 -9.93 -10.15 17.55
N GLY A 150 -10.92 -9.31 17.86
CA GLY A 150 -11.09 -8.70 19.18
C GLY A 150 -9.94 -7.76 19.58
N PHE A 151 -9.30 -7.10 18.61
CA PHE A 151 -8.23 -6.15 18.93
C PHE A 151 -8.76 -4.96 19.73
N ARG A 152 -7.96 -4.49 20.70
CA ARG A 152 -8.33 -3.34 21.53
C ARG A 152 -7.39 -2.15 21.37
N ARG A 153 -6.08 -2.41 21.32
CA ARG A 153 -5.03 -1.37 21.26
C ARG A 153 -3.83 -1.74 20.38
N GLU A 154 -3.65 -3.04 20.11
CA GLU A 154 -2.45 -3.58 19.50
C GLU A 154 -2.82 -4.58 18.40
N GLY A 155 -1.92 -4.77 17.44
CA GLY A 155 -2.10 -5.73 16.35
C GLY A 155 -2.72 -5.12 15.10
N TYR A 156 -3.23 -3.89 15.12
CA TYR A 156 -3.86 -3.25 13.96
C TYR A 156 -3.44 -1.79 13.74
N ARG A 157 -2.37 -1.33 14.40
CA ARG A 157 -1.84 0.04 14.31
C ARG A 157 -1.51 0.44 12.87
N PHE A 158 -1.16 -0.51 12.00
CA PHE A 158 -1.00 -0.28 10.55
C PHE A 158 -2.16 0.51 9.94
N PHE A 159 -3.40 0.25 10.37
CA PHE A 159 -4.60 0.88 9.82
C PHE A 159 -4.94 2.23 10.46
N VAL A 160 -4.21 2.65 11.49
CA VAL A 160 -4.45 3.89 12.24
C VAL A 160 -3.54 5.00 11.71
N PHE A 161 -4.13 6.08 11.19
CA PHE A 161 -3.41 7.26 10.69
C PHE A 161 -3.68 8.46 11.58
N GLU A 162 -2.88 8.61 12.64
CA GLU A 162 -3.02 9.73 13.57
C GLU A 162 -2.77 11.09 12.88
N GLY A 163 -3.67 12.05 13.10
CA GLY A 163 -3.56 13.39 12.52
C GLY A 163 -3.88 13.49 11.01
N VAL A 164 -4.30 12.40 10.37
CA VAL A 164 -4.65 12.38 8.94
C VAL A 164 -6.15 12.19 8.77
N ASP A 165 -6.82 13.15 8.12
CA ASP A 165 -8.17 12.98 7.60
C ASP A 165 -8.11 12.27 6.23
N PRO A 166 -8.59 11.01 6.09
CA PRO A 166 -8.38 10.25 4.87
C PRO A 166 -9.06 10.86 3.62
N PRO A 167 -10.33 11.33 3.66
CA PRO A 167 -10.93 12.09 2.57
C PRO A 167 -10.08 13.30 2.13
N LEU A 168 -9.76 14.20 3.07
CA LEU A 168 -9.06 15.44 2.77
C LEU A 168 -7.65 15.17 2.22
N PHE A 169 -6.94 14.20 2.77
CA PHE A 169 -5.62 13.83 2.30
C PHE A 169 -5.67 13.30 0.86
N ARG A 170 -6.62 12.42 0.54
CA ARG A 170 -6.78 11.88 -0.82
C ARG A 170 -7.12 12.98 -1.83
N ASP A 171 -7.93 13.97 -1.45
CA ASP A 171 -8.28 15.09 -2.33
C ASP A 171 -7.04 15.94 -2.63
N ARG A 172 -6.30 16.35 -1.59
CA ARG A 172 -5.02 17.07 -1.73
C ARG A 172 -3.99 16.29 -2.56
N TYR A 173 -3.92 14.98 -2.39
CA TYR A 173 -3.01 14.13 -3.16
C TYR A 173 -3.37 14.15 -4.65
N ARG A 174 -4.66 14.10 -5.00
CA ARG A 174 -5.11 14.16 -6.40
C ARG A 174 -4.79 15.52 -7.02
N ASP A 175 -5.02 16.61 -6.29
CA ASP A 175 -4.67 17.95 -6.76
C ASP A 175 -3.17 18.07 -7.02
N ARG A 176 -2.34 17.53 -6.11
CA ARG A 176 -0.89 17.47 -6.30
C ARG A 176 -0.51 16.66 -7.54
N LEU A 177 -1.12 15.49 -7.74
CA LEU A 177 -0.88 14.64 -8.91
C LEU A 177 -1.26 15.35 -10.22
N ASN A 178 -2.35 16.11 -10.22
CA ASN A 178 -2.77 16.90 -11.39
C ASN A 178 -1.84 18.06 -11.71
N ALA A 179 -1.10 18.57 -10.71
CA ALA A 179 -0.20 19.71 -10.84
C ALA A 179 1.25 19.32 -11.15
N VAL A 180 1.57 18.02 -11.24
CA VAL A 180 2.93 17.56 -11.58
C VAL A 180 3.26 17.92 -13.03
N PRO A 181 4.41 18.56 -13.31
CA PRO A 181 4.77 18.98 -14.67
C PRO A 181 5.34 17.83 -15.51
N TRP A 182 4.74 16.64 -15.43
CA TRP A 182 5.13 15.49 -16.24
C TRP A 182 4.61 15.61 -17.67
N THR A 183 5.50 15.31 -18.61
CA THR A 183 5.16 15.09 -20.02
C THR A 183 4.15 13.95 -20.16
N ARG A 184 3.48 13.85 -21.31
CA ARG A 184 2.53 12.76 -21.55
C ARG A 184 3.18 11.39 -21.42
N THR A 185 4.40 11.23 -21.90
CA THR A 185 5.18 9.99 -21.79
C THR A 185 5.48 9.63 -20.32
N GLU A 186 5.84 10.60 -19.48
CA GLU A 186 6.06 10.36 -18.04
C GLU A 186 4.76 10.02 -17.31
N GLN A 187 3.65 10.66 -17.69
CA GLN A 187 2.33 10.31 -17.15
C GLN A 187 1.93 8.88 -17.51
N ASP A 188 2.19 8.46 -18.75
CA ASP A 188 1.88 7.11 -19.22
C ASP A 188 2.77 6.08 -18.49
N ALA A 189 4.07 6.36 -18.34
CA ALA A 189 4.98 5.53 -17.55
C ALA A 189 4.57 5.43 -16.06
N PHE A 190 4.10 6.53 -15.45
CA PHE A 190 3.53 6.52 -14.11
C PHE A 190 2.29 5.61 -14.01
N LEU A 191 1.37 5.69 -14.98
CA LEU A 191 0.15 4.88 -14.98
C LEU A 191 0.45 3.39 -15.20
N ASP A 192 1.42 3.07 -16.05
CA ASP A 192 1.90 1.70 -16.27
C ASP A 192 2.51 1.13 -14.98
N GLU A 193 3.28 1.95 -14.24
CA GLU A 193 3.84 1.54 -12.96
C GLU A 193 2.77 1.37 -11.88
N VAL A 194 1.75 2.23 -11.85
CA VAL A 194 0.59 2.05 -10.96
C VAL A 194 -0.09 0.71 -11.26
N ALA A 195 -0.32 0.39 -12.53
CA ALA A 195 -0.88 -0.90 -12.93
C ALA A 195 0.03 -2.08 -12.55
N ALA A 196 1.35 -1.93 -12.62
CA ALA A 196 2.32 -2.92 -12.13
C ALA A 196 2.22 -3.11 -10.61
N ALA A 197 2.21 -2.04 -9.83
CA ALA A 197 2.08 -2.07 -8.37
C ALA A 197 0.79 -2.75 -7.90
N TYR A 198 -0.32 -2.57 -8.63
CA TYR A 198 -1.57 -3.28 -8.35
C TYR A 198 -1.49 -4.78 -8.67
N ARG A 199 -0.89 -5.17 -9.80
CA ARG A 199 -0.66 -6.59 -10.13
C ARG A 199 0.17 -7.28 -9.06
N LEU A 200 1.27 -6.66 -8.63
CA LEU A 200 2.12 -7.18 -7.56
C LEU A 200 1.37 -7.34 -6.22
N ASN A 201 0.42 -6.46 -5.92
CA ASN A 201 -0.43 -6.63 -4.73
C ASN A 201 -1.42 -7.79 -4.89
N ILE A 202 -2.00 -7.96 -6.08
CA ILE A 202 -2.89 -9.08 -6.37
C ILE A 202 -2.13 -10.41 -6.29
N ASP A 203 -0.91 -10.47 -6.83
CA ASP A 203 -0.06 -11.66 -6.78
C ASP A 203 0.28 -12.04 -5.32
N LEU A 204 0.60 -11.05 -4.47
CA LEU A 204 0.79 -11.26 -3.04
C LEU A 204 -0.49 -11.82 -2.38
N LEU A 205 -1.65 -11.24 -2.68
CA LEU A 205 -2.92 -11.73 -2.12
C LEU A 205 -3.25 -13.15 -2.60
N ALA A 206 -2.92 -13.50 -3.84
CA ALA A 206 -3.09 -14.84 -4.37
C ALA A 206 -2.16 -15.85 -3.69
N GLU A 207 -0.88 -15.51 -3.48
CA GLU A 207 0.06 -16.38 -2.76
C GLU A 207 -0.36 -16.56 -1.29
N LEU A 208 -0.81 -15.49 -0.62
CA LEU A 208 -1.37 -15.60 0.73
C LEU A 208 -2.64 -16.44 0.76
N GLU A 209 -3.51 -16.31 -0.24
CA GLU A 209 -4.71 -17.14 -0.36
C GLU A 209 -4.32 -18.62 -0.45
N ASP A 210 -3.41 -18.98 -1.35
CA ASP A 210 -2.98 -20.36 -1.57
C ASP A 210 -2.38 -21.01 -0.31
N ARG A 211 -1.71 -20.21 0.53
CA ARG A 211 -1.11 -20.67 1.79
C ARG A 211 -2.12 -20.89 2.92
N TRP A 212 -3.27 -20.23 2.86
CA TRP A 212 -4.31 -20.25 3.90
C TRP A 212 -5.64 -20.81 3.41
N ARG A 213 -5.63 -21.57 2.30
CA ARG A 213 -6.79 -22.30 1.76
C ARG A 213 -7.29 -23.39 2.70
#